data_AF-A0A7S1S2R8-F1
#
_entry.id   AF-A0A7S1S2R8-F1
#
_cell.length_a   1.000
_cell.length_b   1.000
_cell.length_c   1.000
_cell.angle_alpha   90.00
_cell.angle_beta   90.00
_cell.angle_gamma   90.00
#
_symmetry.space_group_name_H-M   'P 1'
#
loop_
_entity.id
_entity.type
_entity.pdbx_description
1 polymer ?
#
loop_
_entity_poly.entity_id
_entity_poly.type
_entity_poly.pdbx_seq_one_letter_code
_entity_poly.pdbx_strand_id
1 'polypeptide(L)'
;RTAWELYYPPFEAAVEAGVGAVMCAYNKVNGSYACGSSGILQRDLKGKMGFRGFVLSDWGATLGCLPQGGDKMVQHGLDMEMPSGMLLSETAQSFMARAPDSQTQ
;
A
#
# COMPACT_ATOMS: atom_id res chain seq x y z
N ARG A 1 15.18 17.98 4.24
CA ARG A 1 16.07 17.31 3.27
C ARG A 1 15.66 15.87 3.22
N THR A 2 15.04 15.53 2.11
CA THR A 2 13.82 14.72 2.03
C THR A 2 14.16 13.32 1.54
N ALA A 3 13.40 12.30 1.94
CA ALA A 3 13.63 10.89 1.57
C ALA A 3 13.94 10.67 0.07
N TRP A 4 13.42 11.56 -0.78
CA TRP A 4 13.71 11.75 -2.21
C TRP A 4 15.20 11.80 -2.60
N GLU A 5 16.06 12.43 -1.81
CA GLU A 5 17.47 12.62 -2.18
C GLU A 5 18.36 11.45 -1.76
N LEU A 6 17.98 10.71 -0.71
CA LEU A 6 18.85 9.72 -0.07
C LEU A 6 18.33 8.27 -0.14
N TYR A 7 17.02 8.07 -0.06
CA TYR A 7 16.44 6.73 0.11
C TYR A 7 15.63 6.26 -1.10
N TYR A 8 14.98 7.17 -1.80
CA TYR A 8 14.11 6.87 -2.94
C TYR A 8 14.80 6.59 -4.29
N PRO A 9 16.02 7.11 -4.60
CA PRO A 9 16.66 6.85 -5.89
C PRO A 9 16.77 5.37 -6.31
N PRO A 10 17.12 4.40 -5.41
CA PRO A 10 17.16 2.99 -5.82
C PRO A 10 15.78 2.42 -6.15
N PHE A 11 14.71 2.89 -5.49
CA PHE A 11 13.35 2.45 -5.79
C PHE A 11 12.85 3.05 -7.09
N GLU A 12 13.13 4.33 -7.33
CA GLU A 12 12.81 5.00 -8.59
C GLU A 12 13.50 4.32 -9.77
N ALA A 13 14.80 4.03 -9.66
CA ALA A 13 15.53 3.28 -10.68
C ALA A 13 14.94 1.88 -10.95
N ALA A 14 14.45 1.18 -9.92
CA ALA A 14 13.78 -0.11 -10.09
C ALA A 14 12.42 0.03 -10.79
N VAL A 15 11.68 1.10 -10.51
CA VAL A 15 10.42 1.41 -11.20
C VAL A 15 10.67 1.77 -12.67
N GLU A 16 11.68 2.60 -12.96
CA GLU A 16 12.11 2.92 -14.31
C GLU A 16 12.59 1.69 -15.09
N ALA A 17 13.25 0.74 -14.41
CA ALA A 17 13.64 -0.54 -14.98
C ALA A 17 12.45 -1.49 -15.25
N GLY A 18 11.23 -1.13 -14.86
CA GLY A 18 10.02 -1.89 -15.15
C GLY A 18 9.77 -3.04 -14.17
N VAL A 19 10.12 -2.88 -12.89
CA VAL A 19 9.80 -3.89 -11.87
C VAL A 19 8.29 -4.15 -11.82
N GLY A 20 7.90 -5.43 -11.72
CA GLY A 20 6.49 -5.82 -11.65
C GLY A 20 5.86 -5.63 -10.27
N ALA A 21 6.68 -5.65 -9.22
CA ALA A 21 6.27 -5.81 -7.83
C ALA A 21 7.10 -4.96 -6.87
N VAL A 22 6.47 -4.37 -5.85
CA VAL A 22 7.18 -3.70 -4.75
C VAL A 22 6.64 -4.19 -3.42
N MET A 23 7.53 -4.44 -2.46
CA MET A 23 7.17 -4.81 -1.10
C MET A 23 7.20 -3.58 -0.19
N CYS A 24 6.11 -3.37 0.56
CA CYS A 24 6.06 -2.31 1.56
C CYS A 24 6.74 -2.78 2.86
N ALA A 25 7.39 -1.85 3.57
CA ALA A 25 8.20 -2.16 4.74
C ALA A 25 7.42 -2.07 6.06
N TYR A 26 7.96 -2.70 7.11
CA TYR A 26 7.43 -2.65 8.48
C TYR A 26 7.58 -1.29 9.17
N ASN A 27 8.56 -0.49 8.77
CA ASN A 27 8.95 0.68 9.56
C ASN A 27 7.95 1.83 9.42
N LYS A 28 7.96 2.69 10.44
CA LYS A 28 7.27 3.98 10.37
C LYS A 28 8.14 4.98 9.64
N VAL A 29 7.55 5.67 8.68
CA VAL A 29 8.13 6.85 8.02
C VAL A 29 7.26 8.04 8.42
N ASN A 30 7.86 9.03 9.09
CA ASN A 30 7.15 10.19 9.63
C ASN A 30 5.94 9.82 10.53
N GLY A 31 6.04 8.73 11.30
CA GLY A 31 5.01 8.28 12.23
C GLY A 31 3.96 7.32 11.64
N SER A 32 3.88 7.19 10.32
CA SER A 32 2.97 6.26 9.64
C SER A 32 3.69 5.01 9.18
N TYR A 33 3.07 3.84 9.36
CA TYR A 33 3.61 2.58 8.83
C TYR A 33 3.64 2.60 7.31
N ALA A 34 4.73 2.12 6.70
CA ALA A 34 4.90 2.25 5.26
C ALA A 34 3.83 1.49 4.45
N CYS A 35 3.41 0.32 4.91
CA CYS A 35 2.34 -0.47 4.28
C CYS A 35 0.94 0.15 4.34
N GLY A 36 0.68 1.04 5.29
CA GLY A 36 -0.61 1.72 5.45
C GLY A 36 -0.58 3.20 5.06
N SER A 37 0.55 3.71 4.57
CA SER A 37 0.70 5.14 4.31
C SER A 37 0.35 5.51 2.87
N SER A 38 -0.76 6.22 2.67
CA SER A 38 -1.11 6.82 1.38
C SER A 38 -0.04 7.80 0.87
N GLY A 39 0.68 8.46 1.79
CA GLY A 39 1.76 9.37 1.44
C GLY A 39 2.93 8.66 0.76
N ILE A 40 3.20 7.40 1.11
CA ILE A 40 4.29 6.62 0.53
C ILE A 40 3.81 5.83 -0.67
N LEU A 41 2.76 5.01 -0.51
CA LEU A 41 2.32 4.09 -1.56
C LEU A 41 1.62 4.82 -2.71
N GLN A 42 0.76 5.79 -2.40
CA GLN A 42 -0.06 6.43 -3.43
C GLN A 42 0.59 7.69 -3.98
N ARG A 43 1.03 8.61 -3.09
CA ARG A 43 1.62 9.88 -3.53
C ARG A 43 3.04 9.69 -4.06
N ASP A 44 3.90 9.00 -3.32
CA ASP A 44 5.31 8.90 -3.67
C ASP A 44 5.56 7.80 -4.72
N LEU A 45 5.14 6.55 -4.47
CA LEU A 45 5.38 5.41 -5.35
C LEU A 45 4.49 5.42 -6.61
N LYS A 46 3.16 5.35 -6.48
CA LYS A 46 2.25 5.32 -7.64
C LYS A 46 2.15 6.69 -8.35
N GLY A 47 2.25 7.78 -7.60
CA GLY A 47 2.11 9.15 -8.12
C GLY A 47 3.40 9.71 -8.72
N LYS A 48 4.43 9.92 -7.91
CA LYS A 48 5.67 10.57 -8.34
C LYS A 48 6.61 9.66 -9.12
N MET A 49 6.84 8.43 -8.67
CA MET A 49 7.68 7.46 -9.40
C MET A 49 6.93 6.80 -10.56
N GLY A 50 5.60 6.95 -10.63
CA GLY A 50 4.80 6.39 -11.72
C GLY A 50 4.67 4.87 -11.70
N PHE A 51 4.86 4.21 -10.55
CA PHE A 51 4.76 2.76 -10.44
C PHE A 51 3.33 2.27 -10.75
N ARG A 52 3.21 1.30 -11.66
CA ARG A 52 1.93 0.70 -12.09
C ARG A 52 1.81 -0.80 -11.80
N GLY A 53 2.81 -1.37 -11.13
CA GLY A 53 2.81 -2.78 -10.73
C GLY A 53 2.01 -3.04 -9.44
N PHE A 54 2.25 -4.21 -8.84
CA PHE A 54 1.57 -4.64 -7.63
C PHE A 54 2.37 -4.33 -6.35
N VAL A 55 1.68 -3.88 -5.31
CA VAL A 55 2.26 -3.66 -3.98
C VAL A 55 1.87 -4.80 -3.05
N LEU A 56 2.87 -5.51 -2.54
CA LEU A 56 2.71 -6.58 -1.57
C LEU A 56 3.15 -6.14 -0.17
N SER A 57 2.49 -6.66 0.86
CA SER A 57 2.92 -6.47 2.24
C SER A 57 4.07 -7.38 2.59
N ASP A 58 5.00 -6.88 3.40
CA ASP A 58 5.89 -7.79 4.14
C ASP A 58 5.06 -8.64 5.13
N TRP A 59 5.65 -9.72 5.62
CA TRP A 59 5.00 -10.76 6.41
C TRP A 59 4.38 -10.22 7.72
N GLY A 60 3.06 -10.04 7.73
CA GLY A 60 2.34 -9.49 8.88
C GLY A 60 2.55 -7.99 9.10
N ALA A 61 3.12 -7.26 8.13
CA ALA A 61 3.29 -5.81 8.21
C ALA A 61 1.95 -5.06 8.32
N THR A 62 0.87 -5.68 7.84
CA THR A 62 -0.50 -5.19 7.92
C THR A 62 -0.99 -5.06 9.38
N LEU A 63 -0.57 -5.94 10.29
CA LEU A 63 -0.94 -5.86 11.71
C LEU A 63 -0.45 -4.55 12.36
N GLY A 64 0.72 -4.07 11.94
CA GLY A 64 1.27 -2.80 12.43
C GLY A 64 0.39 -1.61 12.08
N CYS A 65 -0.26 -1.60 10.91
CA CYS A 65 -1.04 -0.45 10.45
C CYS A 65 -2.50 -0.48 10.91
N LEU A 66 -2.96 -1.52 11.61
CA LEU A 66 -4.30 -1.60 12.22
C LEU A 66 -4.70 -0.34 13.00
N PRO A 67 -3.87 0.20 13.92
CA PRO A 67 -4.20 1.41 14.67
C PRO A 67 -4.27 2.68 13.82
N GLN A 68 -3.83 2.61 12.55
CA GLN A 68 -3.74 3.75 11.62
C GLN A 68 -4.82 3.71 10.52
N GLY A 69 -5.85 2.89 10.69
CA GLY A 69 -6.86 2.66 9.66
C GLY A 69 -6.44 1.55 8.71
N GLY A 70 -6.07 0.40 9.28
CA GLY A 70 -5.78 -0.80 8.49
C GLY A 70 -6.97 -1.25 7.64
N ASP A 71 -8.16 -0.73 7.95
CA ASP A 71 -9.37 -0.91 7.16
C ASP A 71 -9.29 -0.29 5.74
N LYS A 72 -8.31 0.57 5.48
CA LYS A 72 -8.17 1.34 4.23
C LYS A 72 -6.87 1.06 3.48
N MET A 73 -6.15 0.00 3.81
CA MET A 73 -4.88 -0.31 3.14
C MET A 73 -5.03 -0.47 1.62
N VAL A 74 -6.15 -1.06 1.18
CA VAL A 74 -6.48 -1.17 -0.26
C VAL A 74 -6.56 0.21 -0.90
N GLN A 75 -7.23 1.15 -0.25
CA GLN A 75 -7.40 2.53 -0.73
C GLN A 75 -6.07 3.28 -0.73
N HIS A 76 -5.18 2.96 0.21
CA HIS A 76 -3.83 3.50 0.29
C HIS A 76 -2.87 2.90 -0.75
N GLY A 77 -3.29 1.84 -1.45
CA GLY A 77 -2.57 1.28 -2.59
C GLY A 77 -1.85 -0.04 -2.30
N LEU A 78 -2.17 -0.72 -1.20
CA LEU A 78 -1.75 -2.10 -0.94
C LEU A 78 -2.63 -3.06 -1.75
N ASP A 79 -2.01 -3.92 -2.55
CA ASP A 79 -2.73 -4.83 -3.46
C ASP A 79 -2.74 -6.28 -2.93
N MET A 80 -1.75 -6.67 -2.13
CA MET A 80 -1.64 -8.03 -1.55
C MET A 80 -1.10 -7.99 -0.12
N GLU A 81 -1.66 -8.82 0.75
CA GLU A 81 -1.23 -9.01 2.13
C GLU A 81 -0.64 -10.41 2.28
N MET A 82 0.53 -10.47 2.90
CA MET A 82 1.20 -11.72 3.23
C MET A 82 1.24 -11.93 4.76
N PRO A 83 1.10 -13.18 5.24
CA PRO A 83 0.88 -14.42 4.47
C PRO A 83 -0.60 -14.79 4.25
N SER A 84 -1.51 -14.23 5.06
CA SER A 84 -2.86 -14.80 5.26
C SER A 84 -3.99 -14.01 4.59
N GLY A 85 -3.77 -12.73 4.23
CA GLY A 85 -4.82 -11.90 3.65
C GLY A 85 -5.99 -11.58 4.60
N MET A 86 -5.82 -11.77 5.91
CA MET A 86 -6.89 -11.66 6.90
C MET A 86 -7.47 -10.24 6.96
N LEU A 87 -6.61 -9.22 6.91
CA LEU A 87 -7.03 -7.82 6.96
C LEU A 87 -7.55 -7.33 5.61
N LEU A 88 -6.91 -7.73 4.51
CA LEU A 88 -7.40 -7.43 3.16
C LEU A 88 -8.80 -8.04 2.93
N SER A 89 -9.07 -9.23 3.48
CA SER A 89 -10.38 -9.86 3.41
C SER A 89 -11.45 -9.06 4.17
N GLU A 90 -11.17 -8.63 5.41
CA GLU A 90 -12.13 -7.81 6.19
C GLU A 90 -12.40 -6.46 5.53
N THR A 91 -11.38 -5.84 4.94
CA THR A 91 -11.53 -4.57 4.23
C THR A 91 -12.29 -4.70 2.94
N ALA A 92 -12.00 -5.72 2.13
CA ALA A 92 -12.77 -6.05 0.94
C ALA A 92 -14.24 -6.35 1.30
N GLN A 93 -14.49 -7.10 2.37
CA GLN A 93 -15.85 -7.37 2.85
C GLN A 93 -16.58 -6.11 3.30
N SER A 94 -15.93 -5.22 4.06
CA SER A 94 -16.55 -3.96 4.48
C SER A 94 -16.80 -3.01 3.30
N PHE A 95 -15.93 -3.01 2.28
CA PHE A 95 -16.14 -2.27 1.04
C PHE A 95 -17.32 -2.85 0.24
N MET A 96 -17.40 -4.17 0.08
CA MET A 96 -18.52 -4.84 -0.59
C MET A 96 -19.84 -4.66 0.17
N ALA A 97 -19.82 -4.74 1.50
CA ALA A 97 -21.00 -4.52 2.35
C ALA A 97 -21.47 -3.05 2.35
N ARG A 98 -20.61 -2.11 1.93
CA ARG A 98 -20.91 -0.67 1.87
C ARG A 98 -21.09 -0.15 0.45
N ALA A 99 -20.82 -0.97 -0.56
CA ALA A 99 -21.17 -0.65 -1.94
C ALA A 99 -22.70 -0.66 -2.06
N PRO A 100 -23.33 0.43 -2.52
CA PRO A 100 -24.75 0.37 -2.84
C PRO A 100 -24.95 -0.66 -3.95
N ASP A 101 -25.94 -1.53 -3.79
CA ASP A 101 -26.36 -2.51 -4.78
C ASP A 101 -26.57 -1.82 -6.14
N SER A 102 -25.58 -1.92 -7.02
CA SER A 102 -25.67 -1.50 -8.41
C SER A 102 -26.15 -2.68 -9.27
N GLN A 103 -27.22 -3.32 -8.82
CA GLN A 103 -27.98 -4.33 -9.54
C GLN A 103 -29.43 -3.85 -9.72
N THR A 104 -29.59 -2.69 -10.37
CA THR A 104 -30.84 -2.33 -11.05
C THR A 104 -30.51 -1.56 -12.32
N GLN A 105 -30.19 -2.30 -13.38
CA GLN A 105 -30.55 -1.96 -14.75
C GLN A 105 -31.17 -3.20 -15.39
#